data_AF-A0A356WFM3-F1
#
_entry.id   AF-A0A356WFM3-F1
#
_cell.length_a   1.000
_cell.length_b   1.000
_cell.length_c   1.000
_cell.angle_alpha   90.00
_cell.angle_beta   90.00
_cell.angle_gamma   90.00
#
_symmetry.space_group_name_H-M   'P 1'
#
loop_
_entity.id
_entity.type
_entity.pdbx_description
1 polymer ?
#
loop_
_entity_poly.entity_id
_entity_poly.type
_entity_poly.pdbx_seq_one_letter_code
_entity_poly.pdbx_strand_id
1 'polypeptide(L)'
;GLSTLAKVGFRPLGFVAPGWLTSRDAVSAVRRVGFNYLTTHFFVRDLVANKRYFAPVVCQRPNSASTAKIAKLTKLLAMMLRLAKLPVRVAIHPEDLYHAETREAIFSAIDYAIANGYESQTYANFISSRREPNFSQINLRKTESVG
;
A
#
# COMPACT_ATOMS: atom_id res chain seq x y z
N GLY A 1 -20.77 -7.34 -8.42
CA GLY A 1 -19.48 -6.73 -8.04
C GLY A 1 -19.14 -5.60 -8.98
N LEU A 2 -18.38 -5.86 -10.05
CA LEU A 2 -17.98 -4.84 -11.02
C LEU A 2 -19.16 -4.11 -11.67
N SER A 3 -20.22 -4.84 -12.06
CA SER A 3 -21.45 -4.23 -12.60
C SER A 3 -22.13 -3.27 -11.60
N THR A 4 -22.14 -3.62 -10.31
CA THR A 4 -22.67 -2.76 -9.23
C THR A 4 -21.86 -1.48 -9.11
N LEU A 5 -20.53 -1.57 -9.11
CA LEU A 5 -19.63 -0.41 -9.06
C LEU A 5 -19.76 0.46 -10.31
N ALA A 6 -19.93 -0.15 -11.49
CA ALA A 6 -20.11 0.58 -12.74
C ALA A 6 -21.40 1.42 -12.77
N LYS A 7 -22.49 0.94 -12.14
CA LYS A 7 -23.76 1.69 -12.03
C LYS A 7 -23.61 3.02 -11.29
N VAL A 8 -22.63 3.13 -10.40
CA VAL A 8 -22.32 4.36 -9.65
C VAL A 8 -21.04 5.05 -10.16
N GLY A 9 -20.59 4.72 -11.38
CA GLY A 9 -19.48 5.39 -12.06
C GLY A 9 -18.08 4.91 -11.68
N PHE A 10 -17.93 3.88 -10.84
CA PHE A 10 -16.62 3.36 -10.46
C PHE A 10 -16.09 2.31 -11.44
N ARG A 11 -14.81 2.45 -11.81
CA ARG A 11 -14.05 1.49 -12.61
C ARG A 11 -12.78 1.08 -11.84
N PRO A 12 -12.87 0.10 -10.94
CA PRO A 12 -11.76 -0.24 -10.06
C PRO A 12 -10.59 -0.84 -10.85
N LEU A 13 -9.38 -0.32 -10.61
CA LEU A 13 -8.16 -0.81 -11.25
C LEU A 13 -7.49 -1.96 -10.49
N GLY A 14 -7.91 -2.23 -9.25
CA GLY A 14 -7.32 -3.29 -8.46
C GLY A 14 -8.30 -3.94 -7.50
N PHE A 15 -7.80 -5.00 -6.86
CA PHE A 15 -8.58 -5.90 -6.02
C PHE A 15 -7.93 -6.07 -4.64
N VAL A 16 -8.74 -6.06 -3.59
CA VAL A 16 -8.32 -6.39 -2.22
C VAL A 16 -9.17 -7.55 -1.76
N ALA A 17 -8.56 -8.69 -1.48
CA ALA A 17 -9.29 -9.85 -1.00
C ALA A 17 -9.67 -9.68 0.47
N PRO A 18 -10.83 -10.21 0.90
CA PRO A 18 -11.19 -10.26 2.32
C PRO A 18 -10.08 -10.91 3.15
N GLY A 19 -9.72 -10.25 4.25
CA GLY A 19 -8.62 -10.70 5.12
C GLY A 19 -7.25 -10.77 4.43
N TRP A 20 -7.09 -10.17 3.24
CA TRP A 20 -5.90 -10.28 2.40
C TRP A 20 -5.51 -11.72 2.02
N LEU A 21 -6.47 -12.65 2.08
CA LEU A 21 -6.26 -14.05 1.75
C LEU A 21 -6.50 -14.26 0.26
N THR A 22 -5.45 -14.68 -0.46
CA THR A 22 -5.53 -14.96 -1.90
C THR A 22 -4.85 -16.28 -2.22
N SER A 23 -5.62 -17.25 -2.74
CA SER A 23 -5.07 -18.47 -3.34
C SER A 23 -4.44 -18.17 -4.71
N ARG A 24 -3.66 -19.11 -5.24
CA ARG A 24 -3.11 -18.98 -6.60
C ARG A 24 -4.23 -18.85 -7.64
N ASP A 25 -5.30 -19.62 -7.48
CA ASP A 25 -6.44 -19.58 -8.40
C ASP A 25 -7.20 -18.25 -8.32
N ALA A 26 -7.34 -17.69 -7.12
CA ALA A 26 -7.93 -16.36 -6.94
C ALA A 26 -7.11 -15.29 -7.67
N VAL A 27 -5.78 -15.35 -7.58
CA VAL A 27 -4.89 -14.42 -8.31
C VAL A 27 -5.07 -14.55 -9.81
N SER A 28 -5.13 -15.79 -10.32
CA SER A 28 -5.37 -16.06 -11.74
C SER A 28 -6.73 -15.53 -12.20
N ALA A 29 -7.78 -15.72 -11.39
CA ALA A 29 -9.11 -15.19 -11.67
C ALA A 29 -9.12 -13.66 -11.71
N VAL A 30 -8.54 -13.00 -10.71
CA VAL A 30 -8.41 -11.53 -10.65
C VAL A 30 -7.67 -10.98 -11.87
N ARG A 31 -6.60 -11.65 -12.31
CA ARG A 31 -5.88 -11.28 -13.54
C ARG A 31 -6.75 -11.42 -14.79
N ARG A 32 -7.49 -12.53 -14.93
CA ARG A 32 -8.40 -12.75 -16.08
C ARG A 32 -9.54 -11.73 -16.15
N VAL A 33 -10.01 -11.24 -15.01
CA VAL A 33 -11.02 -10.18 -14.93
C VAL A 33 -10.48 -8.81 -15.42
N GLY A 34 -9.16 -8.66 -15.53
CA GLY A 34 -8.52 -7.44 -16.07
C GLY A 34 -8.10 -6.44 -15.00
N PHE A 35 -7.97 -6.84 -13.73
CA PHE A 35 -7.41 -5.96 -12.71
C PHE A 35 -5.91 -5.75 -12.93
N ASN A 36 -5.45 -4.50 -12.73
CA ASN A 36 -4.04 -4.15 -12.85
C ASN A 36 -3.22 -4.63 -11.65
N TYR A 37 -3.84 -4.71 -10.47
CA TYR A 37 -3.17 -5.06 -9.25
C TYR A 37 -4.06 -5.73 -8.22
N LEU A 38 -3.42 -6.41 -7.27
CA LEU A 38 -4.07 -6.83 -6.04
C LEU A 38 -3.18 -6.62 -4.82
N THR A 39 -3.77 -6.53 -3.63
CA THR A 39 -3.00 -6.37 -2.38
C THR A 39 -3.16 -7.55 -1.43
N THR A 40 -2.10 -7.80 -0.66
CA THR A 40 -2.05 -8.78 0.44
C THR A 40 -1.64 -8.07 1.73
N HIS A 41 -1.39 -8.77 2.84
CA HIS A 41 -0.83 -8.14 4.04
C HIS A 41 0.54 -7.50 3.78
N PHE A 42 1.40 -8.16 3.01
CA PHE A 42 2.81 -7.74 2.86
C PHE A 42 3.15 -7.14 1.51
N PHE A 43 2.29 -7.31 0.51
CA PHE A 43 2.63 -6.95 -0.87
C PHE A 43 1.51 -6.22 -1.59
N VAL A 44 1.93 -5.29 -2.44
CA VAL A 44 1.18 -4.83 -3.61
C VAL A 44 1.69 -5.62 -4.81
N ARG A 45 0.79 -6.36 -5.47
CA ARG A 45 1.12 -7.22 -6.62
C ARG A 45 0.66 -6.53 -7.90
N ASP A 46 1.61 -6.24 -8.78
CA ASP A 46 1.35 -5.79 -10.13
C ASP A 46 1.09 -7.00 -11.03
N LEU A 47 -0.15 -7.12 -11.51
CA LEU A 47 -0.60 -8.25 -12.32
C LEU A 47 -0.25 -8.07 -13.81
N VAL A 48 0.03 -6.83 -14.24
CA VAL A 48 0.42 -6.51 -15.62
C VAL A 48 1.90 -6.82 -15.80
N ALA A 49 2.76 -6.29 -14.92
CA ALA A 49 4.21 -6.51 -14.99
C ALA A 49 4.66 -7.81 -14.30
N ASN A 50 3.73 -8.56 -13.69
CA ASN A 50 3.99 -9.76 -12.88
C ASN A 50 5.05 -9.53 -11.78
N LYS A 51 4.98 -8.37 -11.11
CA LYS A 51 5.91 -7.97 -10.03
C LYS A 51 5.21 -7.95 -8.68
N ARG A 52 6.00 -8.09 -7.60
CA ARG A 52 5.54 -7.96 -6.22
C ARG A 52 6.39 -6.92 -5.51
N TYR A 53 5.74 -5.91 -4.94
CA TYR A 53 6.39 -4.87 -4.18
C TYR A 53 6.10 -5.08 -2.70
N PHE A 54 7.16 -5.24 -1.91
CA PHE A 54 7.00 -5.34 -0.47
C PHE A 54 6.53 -4.00 0.09
N ALA A 55 5.37 -4.05 0.73
CA ALA A 55 4.63 -2.91 1.25
C ALA A 55 3.73 -3.46 2.37
N PRO A 56 4.24 -3.64 3.58
CA PRO A 56 3.44 -4.16 4.68
C PRO A 56 2.30 -3.21 5.04
N VAL A 57 1.18 -3.78 5.45
CA VAL A 57 0.05 -3.05 5.98
C VAL A 57 0.04 -3.11 7.51
N VAL A 58 -0.18 -1.97 8.14
CA VAL A 58 -0.52 -1.86 9.56
C VAL A 58 -2.03 -1.70 9.67
N CYS A 59 -2.63 -2.52 10.53
CA CYS A 59 -4.06 -2.49 10.82
C CYS A 59 -4.20 -2.26 12.33
N GLN A 60 -5.01 -1.30 12.72
CA GLN A 60 -5.43 -1.18 14.11
C GLN A 60 -6.71 -2.00 14.28
N ARG A 61 -6.85 -2.70 15.41
CA ARG A 61 -8.07 -3.45 15.72
C ARG A 61 -8.68 -2.87 16.99
N PRO A 62 -10.00 -2.58 17.00
CA PRO A 62 -10.71 -2.21 18.21
C PRO A 62 -10.61 -3.34 19.27
N ASN A 63 -10.63 -2.98 20.54
CA ASN A 63 -10.75 -3.90 21.69
C ASN A 63 -9.59 -4.84 22.02
N SER A 64 -8.34 -4.42 21.83
CA SER A 64 -7.23 -5.05 22.54
C SER A 64 -6.63 -4.04 23.51
N ALA A 65 -6.30 -4.46 24.74
CA ALA A 65 -5.64 -3.67 25.78
C ALA A 65 -4.20 -3.24 25.39
N SER A 66 -4.00 -2.80 24.16
CA SER A 66 -2.72 -2.71 23.48
C SER A 66 -2.60 -1.56 22.49
N THR A 67 -3.51 -0.58 22.48
CA THR A 67 -3.44 0.62 21.62
C THR A 67 -2.06 1.29 21.67
N ALA A 68 -1.49 1.45 22.87
CA ALA A 68 -0.14 1.99 23.05
C ALA A 68 0.98 1.06 22.54
N LYS A 69 0.82 -0.27 22.65
CA LYS A 69 1.79 -1.26 22.14
C LYS A 69 1.75 -1.32 20.61
N ILE A 70 0.56 -1.25 20.02
CA ILE A 70 0.34 -1.20 18.57
C ILE A 70 0.90 0.11 18.01
N ALA A 71 0.70 1.25 18.68
CA ALA A 71 1.28 2.52 18.29
C ALA A 71 2.83 2.47 18.31
N LYS A 72 3.43 1.89 19.35
CA LYS A 72 4.89 1.67 19.43
C LYS A 72 5.39 0.74 18.32
N LEU A 73 4.70 -0.37 18.07
CA LEU A 73 5.06 -1.31 17.01
C LEU A 73 4.94 -0.67 15.62
N THR A 74 3.89 0.13 15.40
CA THR A 74 3.68 0.87 14.16
C THR A 74 4.79 1.90 13.94
N LYS A 75 5.19 2.64 14.98
CA LYS A 75 6.33 3.57 14.91
C LYS A 75 7.64 2.84 14.59
N LEU A 76 7.93 1.72 15.26
CA LEU A 76 9.12 0.92 15.01
C LEU A 76 9.14 0.38 13.57
N LEU A 77 8.01 -0.14 13.09
CA LEU A 77 7.90 -0.62 11.72
C LEU A 77 8.08 0.52 10.71
N ALA A 78 7.46 1.69 10.93
CA ALA A 78 7.63 2.85 10.06
C ALA A 78 9.09 3.32 10.01
N MET A 79 9.80 3.34 11.14
CA MET A 79 11.25 3.64 11.17
C MET A 79 12.06 2.63 10.35
N MET A 80 11.84 1.34 10.57
CA MET A 80 12.57 0.28 9.86
C MET A 80 12.31 0.33 8.35
N LEU A 81 11.06 0.54 7.94
CA LEU A 81 10.70 0.69 6.54
C LEU A 81 11.29 1.96 5.93
N ARG A 82 11.36 3.05 6.68
CA ARG A 82 12.00 4.29 6.23
C ARG A 82 13.48 4.06 5.90
N LEU A 83 14.21 3.44 6.82
CA LEU A 83 15.64 3.13 6.62
C LEU A 83 15.85 2.28 5.37
N ALA A 84 14.91 1.38 5.09
CA ALA A 84 14.91 0.54 3.89
C ALA A 84 14.32 1.23 2.63
N LYS A 85 13.88 2.49 2.71
CA LYS A 85 13.16 3.22 1.64
C LYS A 85 11.93 2.47 1.12
N LEU A 86 11.24 1.79 2.02
CA LEU A 86 10.07 0.97 1.74
C LEU A 86 8.77 1.71 2.08
N PRO A 87 7.70 1.47 1.32
CA PRO A 87 6.38 2.03 1.61
C PRO A 87 5.79 1.39 2.87
N VAL A 88 4.96 2.16 3.57
CA VAL A 88 4.07 1.67 4.63
C VAL A 88 2.63 1.89 4.18
N ARG A 89 1.74 0.94 4.50
CA ARG A 89 0.31 1.07 4.23
C ARG A 89 -0.46 1.06 5.54
N VAL A 90 -1.42 1.94 5.68
CA VAL A 90 -2.33 1.98 6.83
C VAL A 90 -3.70 1.51 6.35
N ALA A 91 -4.21 0.41 6.90
CA ALA A 91 -5.58 -0.02 6.66
C ALA A 91 -6.50 0.59 7.71
N ILE A 92 -7.58 1.21 7.24
CA ILE A 92 -8.58 1.89 8.07
C ILE A 92 -9.93 1.32 7.68
N HIS A 93 -10.64 0.72 8.63
CA HIS A 93 -12.04 0.38 8.49
C HIS A 93 -12.88 1.59 8.92
N PRO A 94 -14.04 1.88 8.28
CA PRO A 94 -14.88 3.01 8.71
C PRO A 94 -15.24 2.99 10.20
N GLU A 95 -15.47 1.79 10.75
CA GLU A 95 -15.74 1.59 12.19
C GLU A 95 -14.62 2.10 13.10
N ASP A 96 -13.36 2.02 12.65
CA ASP A 96 -12.20 2.43 13.44
C ASP A 96 -12.25 3.94 13.77
N LEU A 97 -12.94 4.73 12.95
CA LEU A 97 -13.02 6.19 13.10
C LEU A 97 -14.06 6.63 14.15
N TYR A 98 -15.00 5.75 14.52
CA TYR A 98 -15.98 6.01 15.57
C TYR A 98 -15.41 5.78 16.97
N HIS A 99 -14.34 4.98 17.10
CA HIS A 99 -13.64 4.75 18.36
C HIS A 99 -12.48 5.73 18.53
N ALA A 100 -12.59 6.65 19.49
CA ALA A 100 -11.61 7.71 19.70
C ALA A 100 -10.17 7.19 19.81
N GLU A 101 -9.91 6.17 20.62
CA GLU A 101 -8.56 5.63 20.80
C GLU A 101 -7.95 5.06 19.51
N THR A 102 -8.75 4.33 18.73
CA THR A 102 -8.31 3.75 17.45
C THR A 102 -8.07 4.84 16.42
N ARG A 103 -8.95 5.84 16.35
CA ARG A 103 -8.78 7.01 15.48
C ARG A 103 -7.49 7.77 15.80
N GLU A 104 -7.25 8.10 17.07
CA GLU A 104 -6.04 8.83 17.49
C GLU A 104 -4.77 8.05 17.17
N ALA A 105 -4.77 6.73 17.37
CA ALA A 105 -3.63 5.91 17.04
C ALA A 105 -3.41 5.77 15.53
N ILE A 106 -4.46 5.77 14.70
CA ILE A 106 -4.35 5.84 13.23
C ILE A 106 -3.73 7.18 12.80
N PHE A 107 -4.25 8.30 13.31
CA PHE A 107 -3.72 9.63 12.99
C PHE A 107 -2.27 9.78 13.44
N SER A 108 -1.92 9.33 14.66
CA SER A 108 -0.53 9.33 15.12
C SER A 108 0.42 8.55 14.21
N ALA A 109 -0.02 7.44 13.62
CA ALA A 109 0.78 6.68 12.66
C ALA A 109 0.97 7.43 11.32
N ILE A 110 -0.09 8.09 10.84
CA ILE A 110 -0.05 8.90 9.61
C ILE A 110 0.85 10.13 9.81
N ASP A 111 0.63 10.90 10.88
CA ASP A 111 1.43 12.08 11.22
C ASP A 111 2.91 11.72 11.37
N TYR A 112 3.18 10.58 12.03
CA TYR A 112 4.55 10.08 12.15
C TYR A 112 5.16 9.77 10.79
N ALA A 113 4.43 9.11 9.87
CA ALA A 113 4.93 8.83 8.54
C ALA A 113 5.22 10.13 7.76
N ILE A 114 4.30 11.10 7.79
CA ILE A 114 4.47 12.39 7.11
C ILE A 114 5.66 13.16 7.68
N ALA A 115 5.77 13.27 9.00
CA ALA A 115 6.92 13.90 9.67
C ALA A 115 8.25 13.22 9.33
N ASN A 116 8.19 11.97 8.86
CA ASN A 116 9.32 11.19 8.42
C ASN A 116 9.54 11.18 6.89
N GLY A 117 8.92 12.09 6.16
CA GLY A 117 9.13 12.30 4.73
C GLY A 117 8.38 11.32 3.82
N TYR A 118 7.37 10.62 4.34
CA TYR A 118 6.47 9.83 3.50
C TYR A 118 5.44 10.72 2.80
N GLU A 119 5.18 10.42 1.53
CA GLU A 119 4.09 11.01 0.76
C GLU A 119 2.94 10.02 0.60
N SER A 120 1.71 10.52 0.70
CA SER A 120 0.52 9.72 0.46
C SER A 120 0.32 9.49 -1.04
N GLN A 121 -0.12 8.28 -1.41
CA GLN A 121 -0.36 7.92 -2.80
C GLN A 121 -1.39 6.81 -2.93
N THR A 122 -2.03 6.72 -4.10
CA THR A 122 -2.90 5.59 -4.43
C THR A 122 -2.07 4.38 -4.87
N TYR A 123 -2.65 3.18 -4.78
CA TYR A 123 -2.03 1.97 -5.34
C TYR A 123 -1.76 2.07 -6.84
N ALA A 124 -2.64 2.76 -7.58
CA ALA A 124 -2.47 2.97 -9.00
C ALA A 124 -1.19 3.78 -9.28
N ASN A 125 -1.01 4.91 -8.60
CA ASN A 125 0.18 5.75 -8.76
C ASN A 125 1.45 5.03 -8.27
N PHE A 126 1.36 4.29 -7.15
CA PHE A 126 2.45 3.49 -6.61
C PHE A 126 2.99 2.47 -7.62
N ILE A 127 2.10 1.85 -8.39
CA ILE A 127 2.47 0.88 -9.41
C ILE A 127 2.95 1.58 -10.68
N SER A 128 2.23 2.59 -11.17
CA SER A 128 2.61 3.33 -12.38
C SER A 128 4.02 3.91 -12.27
N SER A 129 4.34 4.58 -11.16
CA SER A 129 5.69 5.11 -10.88
C SER A 129 6.82 4.06 -10.89
N ARG A 130 6.50 2.77 -10.70
CA ARG A 130 7.47 1.66 -10.70
C ARG A 130 7.49 0.88 -12.03
N ARG A 131 6.53 1.15 -12.91
CA ARG A 131 6.52 0.65 -14.29
C ARG A 131 7.31 1.59 -15.20
N GLU A 132 7.23 2.90 -14.96
CA GLU A 132 8.01 3.89 -15.70
C GLU A 132 9.51 3.56 -15.57
N PRO A 133 10.25 3.44 -16.68
CA PRO A 133 11.70 3.35 -16.62
C PRO A 133 12.26 4.62 -15.96
N ASN A 134 13.19 4.47 -15.02
CA ASN A 134 13.96 5.61 -14.48
C ASN A 134 14.88 6.19 -15.57
N PHE A 135 14.31 6.95 -16.52
CA PHE A 135 15.07 7.67 -17.55
C PHE A 135 15.96 8.77 -16.95
N SER A 136 15.67 9.22 -15.74
CA SER A 136 16.44 10.22 -14.99
C SER A 136 17.82 9.73 -14.52
N GLN A 137 18.09 8.42 -14.48
CA GLN A 137 19.44 7.91 -14.13
C GLN A 137 20.28 7.50 -15.36
N ILE A 138 19.68 7.32 -16.52
CA ILE A 138 20.39 6.91 -17.74
C ILE A 138 21.18 8.08 -18.35
N ASN A 139 20.70 9.32 -18.19
CA ASN A 139 21.36 10.50 -18.75
C ASN A 139 22.55 11.02 -17.92
N LEU A 140 22.65 10.70 -16.62
CA LEU A 140 23.79 11.13 -15.79
C LEU A 140 25.04 10.26 -15.98
N ARG A 141 24.89 8.98 -16.34
CA ARG A 141 26.04 8.08 -16.60
C ARG A 141 26.66 8.24 -17.98
N LYS A 142 25.97 8.88 -18.93
CA LYS A 142 26.48 9.08 -20.30
C LYS A 142 27.33 10.33 -20.45
N THR A 143 27.26 11.27 -19.50
CA THR A 143 28.03 12.51 -19.50
C THR A 143 29.36 12.42 -18.77
N GLU A 144 29.62 11.36 -18.00
CA GLU A 144 30.88 11.18 -17.25
C GLU A 144 31.90 10.27 -17.95
N SER A 145 31.64 9.79 -19.17
CA SER A 145 32.59 8.95 -19.94
C SER A 145 33.19 9.65 -21.18
N VAL A 146 32.99 10.96 -21.29
CA VAL A 146 33.66 11.79 -22.32
C VAL A 146 34.28 12.98 -21.61
N GLY A 147 35.42 12.73 -20.96
CA GLY A 147 36.25 13.70 -20.28
C GLY A 147 37.64 13.12 -20.08
#